data_AF-A0A9Q1QEI0-F1
#
_entry.id   AF-A0A9Q1QEI0-F1
#
_cell.length_a   1.000
_cell.length_b   1.000
_cell.length_c   1.000
_cell.angle_alpha   90.00
_cell.angle_beta   90.00
_cell.angle_gamma   90.00
#
_symmetry.space_group_name_H-M   'P 1'
#
loop_
_entity.id
_entity.type
_entity.pdbx_description
1 polymer ?
#
loop_
_entity_poly.entity_id
_entity_poly.type
_entity_poly.pdbx_seq_one_letter_code
_entity_poly.pdbx_strand_id
1 'polypeptide(L)'
;MRLTPKELEKLALDSAGFLAQKRLARGLRLNHPEAVALIASQILSFVRDGEHTVMDLMDIGKQLLGRRQVLPVVPHLLHTVQVEGTFPDGTKLITIHDPIACENGNLELALQGSFLPVPSPDKFPDIEDDENHEIPGELRYGVGDISLNSGRRAVILKVVNTGDRPVQIGSHYHFIETNPALIFDRRKAYGMRLNIPAGTAIRFEPGDSKSVTLVNIGGKRCIQGGNNIADGPVDDANVKTIMDTIRARGFGHKEELNASEGVTGEDSSVTRIMLRQVYANMYGPTTGDKIRLGDTDLFAEIERDVAVYGDECVFGGGKVLRDGMGQASGYPADDCLETVITNAVIIDYTGIIKADIGIKGGHIVGLGKAGNPDIMDGVSANMIIGVNTEVIAGEGMIVTAGAIDCHVHFICPQLAYEAISSGEVQCCDTL
;
A
#
# COMPACT_ATOMS: atom_id res chain seq x y z
N MET A 1 2.47 42.00 2.67
CA MET A 1 1.83 40.80 2.07
C MET A 1 1.20 39.86 3.10
N ARG A 2 1.62 39.84 4.39
CA ARG A 2 1.05 38.93 5.42
C ARG A 2 1.03 37.46 4.96
N LEU A 3 2.15 37.02 4.39
CA LEU A 3 2.29 35.68 3.83
C LEU A 3 2.29 34.64 4.95
N THR A 4 1.45 33.64 4.80
CA THR A 4 1.43 32.42 5.60
C THR A 4 2.55 31.46 5.15
N PRO A 5 2.94 30.47 5.98
CA PRO A 5 3.93 29.47 5.59
C PRO A 5 3.58 28.74 4.29
N LYS A 6 2.30 28.36 4.11
CA LYS A 6 1.80 27.73 2.87
C LYS A 6 2.03 28.61 1.64
N GLU A 7 1.82 29.93 1.75
CA GLU A 7 2.04 30.85 0.62
C GLU A 7 3.52 31.01 0.28
N LEU A 8 4.41 30.98 1.28
CA LEU A 8 5.86 30.98 1.05
C LEU A 8 6.33 29.70 0.35
N GLU A 9 5.83 28.54 0.76
CA GLU A 9 6.12 27.26 0.10
C GLU A 9 5.63 27.22 -1.35
N LYS A 10 4.43 27.75 -1.61
CA LYS A 10 3.88 27.83 -2.97
C LYS A 10 4.68 28.76 -3.87
N LEU A 11 5.26 29.83 -3.32
CA LEU A 11 6.18 30.70 -4.05
C LEU A 11 7.50 29.98 -4.40
N ALA A 12 8.02 29.14 -3.50
CA ALA A 12 9.20 28.31 -3.78
C ALA A 12 8.90 27.25 -4.86
N LEU A 13 7.73 26.61 -4.79
CA LEU A 13 7.25 25.68 -5.82
C LEU A 13 7.12 26.37 -7.19
N ASP A 14 6.54 27.57 -7.23
CA ASP A 14 6.42 28.35 -8.46
C ASP A 14 7.78 28.74 -9.03
N SER A 15 8.74 29.11 -8.17
CA SER A 15 10.12 29.40 -8.58
C SER A 15 10.80 28.18 -9.23
N ALA A 16 10.57 26.97 -8.68
CA ALA A 16 11.05 25.73 -9.27
C ALA A 16 10.35 25.40 -10.60
N GLY A 17 9.03 25.62 -10.68
CA GLY A 17 8.26 25.48 -11.91
C GLY A 17 8.76 26.41 -13.02
N PHE A 18 8.99 27.69 -12.70
CA PHE A 18 9.54 28.66 -13.66
C PHE A 18 10.96 28.30 -14.10
N LEU A 19 11.79 27.73 -13.21
CA LEU A 19 13.09 27.19 -13.61
C LEU A 19 12.95 26.05 -14.62
N ALA A 20 12.02 25.12 -14.40
CA ALA A 20 11.71 24.05 -15.33
C ALA A 20 11.17 24.59 -16.67
N GLN A 21 10.30 25.59 -16.66
CA GLN A 21 9.81 26.26 -17.89
C GLN A 21 10.95 26.89 -18.70
N LYS A 22 11.90 27.57 -18.06
CA LYS A 22 13.09 28.10 -18.76
C LYS A 22 13.94 27.01 -19.40
N ARG A 23 14.07 25.85 -18.74
CA ARG A 23 14.79 24.67 -19.27
C ARG A 23 14.03 24.08 -20.46
N LEU A 24 12.72 23.92 -20.34
CA LEU A 24 11.84 23.45 -21.41
C LEU A 24 11.91 24.38 -22.64
N ALA A 25 11.78 25.70 -22.43
CA ALA A 25 11.79 26.69 -23.52
C ALA A 25 13.10 26.71 -24.34
N ARG A 26 14.22 26.29 -23.74
CA ARG A 26 15.50 26.14 -24.47
C ARG A 26 15.73 24.73 -25.04
N GLY A 27 14.78 23.80 -24.89
CA GLY A 27 14.82 22.45 -25.47
C GLY A 27 15.42 21.38 -24.58
N LEU A 28 15.52 21.58 -23.26
CA LEU A 28 15.95 20.52 -22.35
C LEU A 28 14.80 19.56 -22.04
N ARG A 29 15.10 18.26 -22.12
CA ARG A 29 14.24 17.21 -21.56
C ARG A 29 14.27 17.28 -20.04
N LEU A 30 13.09 17.41 -19.43
CA LEU A 30 12.95 17.57 -18.00
C LEU A 30 13.13 16.24 -17.27
N ASN A 31 13.81 16.25 -16.13
CA ASN A 31 13.83 15.11 -15.22
C ASN A 31 12.57 15.06 -14.32
N HIS A 32 12.48 14.07 -13.43
CA HIS A 32 11.32 13.88 -12.55
C HIS A 32 10.96 15.13 -11.71
N PRO A 33 11.87 15.70 -10.88
CA PRO A 33 11.51 16.86 -10.06
C PRO A 33 11.17 18.11 -10.89
N GLU A 34 11.80 18.31 -12.06
CA GLU A 34 11.46 19.41 -12.96
C GLU A 34 10.07 19.27 -13.56
N ALA A 35 9.69 18.06 -13.99
CA ALA A 35 8.35 17.78 -14.52
C ALA A 35 7.27 18.00 -13.46
N VAL A 36 7.47 17.49 -12.23
CA VAL A 36 6.56 17.71 -11.09
C VAL A 36 6.39 19.20 -10.81
N ALA A 37 7.49 19.95 -10.70
CA ALA A 37 7.45 21.37 -10.39
C ALA A 37 6.73 22.18 -11.47
N LEU A 38 7.00 21.89 -12.75
CA LEU A 38 6.33 22.58 -13.86
C LEU A 38 4.82 22.31 -13.84
N ILE A 39 4.41 21.03 -13.79
CA ILE A 39 2.99 20.67 -13.81
C ILE A 39 2.28 21.30 -12.60
N ALA A 40 2.83 21.17 -11.39
CA ALA A 40 2.20 21.70 -10.19
C ALA A 40 2.09 23.24 -10.20
N SER A 41 3.13 23.95 -10.66
CA SER A 41 3.10 25.42 -10.81
C SER A 41 2.08 25.85 -11.85
N GLN A 42 2.03 25.20 -13.02
CA GLN A 42 1.06 25.55 -14.07
C GLN A 42 -0.37 25.32 -13.62
N ILE A 43 -0.66 24.22 -12.91
CA ILE A 43 -1.97 24.00 -12.32
C ILE A 43 -2.33 25.13 -11.35
N LEU A 44 -1.40 25.61 -10.52
CA LEU A 44 -1.66 26.76 -9.66
C LEU A 44 -1.91 28.06 -10.42
N SER A 45 -1.22 28.29 -11.54
CA SER A 45 -1.48 29.43 -12.42
C SER A 45 -2.89 29.37 -12.99
N PHE A 46 -3.33 28.22 -13.51
CA PHE A 46 -4.69 28.06 -14.03
C PHE A 46 -5.76 28.18 -12.95
N VAL A 47 -5.51 27.67 -11.74
CA VAL A 47 -6.40 27.89 -10.59
C VAL A 47 -6.53 29.39 -10.31
N ARG A 48 -5.43 30.14 -10.40
CA ARG A 48 -5.41 31.58 -10.15
C ARG A 48 -6.18 32.36 -11.20
N ASP A 49 -6.17 31.93 -12.46
CA ASP A 49 -6.95 32.55 -13.54
C ASP A 49 -8.46 32.40 -13.29
N GLY A 50 -8.88 31.31 -12.64
CA GLY A 50 -10.26 31.12 -12.17
C GLY A 50 -11.25 30.71 -13.27
N GLU A 51 -10.74 30.31 -14.43
CA GLU A 51 -11.54 29.94 -15.61
C GLU A 51 -11.79 28.42 -15.72
N HIS A 52 -11.09 27.62 -14.91
CA HIS A 52 -11.10 26.15 -14.99
C HIS A 52 -11.64 25.51 -13.70
N THR A 53 -12.39 24.43 -13.85
CA THR A 53 -12.81 23.57 -12.75
C THR A 53 -11.69 22.59 -12.38
N VAL A 54 -11.81 21.93 -11.22
CA VAL A 54 -10.89 20.84 -10.84
C VAL A 54 -10.80 19.77 -11.94
N MET A 55 -11.94 19.41 -12.54
CA MET A 55 -12.00 18.39 -13.59
C MET A 55 -11.25 18.82 -14.86
N ASP A 56 -11.39 20.08 -15.27
CA ASP A 56 -10.66 20.61 -16.43
C ASP A 56 -9.14 20.56 -16.18
N LEU A 57 -8.70 20.92 -14.97
CA LEU A 57 -7.29 20.92 -14.61
C LEU A 57 -6.68 19.52 -14.50
N MET A 58 -7.48 18.51 -14.13
CA MET A 58 -7.05 17.11 -14.18
C MET A 58 -6.73 16.65 -15.61
N ASP A 59 -7.45 17.18 -16.62
CA ASP A 59 -7.20 16.87 -18.03
C ASP A 59 -6.08 17.74 -18.61
N ILE A 60 -6.12 19.06 -18.41
CA ILE A 60 -5.08 20.00 -18.84
C ILE A 60 -3.70 19.58 -18.34
N GLY A 61 -3.61 19.12 -17.09
CA GLY A 61 -2.37 18.63 -16.50
C GLY A 61 -1.69 17.50 -17.29
N LYS A 62 -2.46 16.64 -17.95
CA LYS A 62 -1.94 15.54 -18.80
C LYS A 62 -1.45 16.01 -20.16
N GLN A 63 -1.80 17.22 -20.55
CA GLN A 63 -1.44 17.79 -21.83
C GLN A 63 -0.14 18.58 -21.76
N LEU A 64 0.36 18.96 -20.57
CA LEU A 64 1.48 19.90 -20.45
C LEU A 64 2.80 19.34 -21.00
N LEU A 65 3.13 18.08 -20.67
CA LEU A 65 4.40 17.45 -21.03
C LEU A 65 4.16 16.12 -21.72
N GLY A 66 4.82 15.90 -22.87
CA GLY A 66 4.86 14.61 -23.56
C GLY A 66 6.17 13.87 -23.32
N ARG A 67 6.27 12.62 -23.77
CA ARG A 67 7.48 11.79 -23.54
C ARG A 67 8.73 12.43 -24.14
N ARG A 68 8.63 13.09 -25.30
CA ARG A 68 9.77 13.80 -25.93
C ARG A 68 10.33 14.96 -25.11
N GLN A 69 9.51 15.55 -24.23
CA GLN A 69 9.88 16.70 -23.39
C GLN A 69 10.46 16.32 -22.02
N VAL A 70 10.47 15.03 -21.69
CA VAL A 70 11.00 14.52 -20.42
C VAL A 70 12.08 13.47 -20.67
N LEU A 71 12.86 13.13 -19.65
CA LEU A 71 13.79 12.01 -19.74
C LEU A 71 13.02 10.68 -19.83
N PRO A 72 13.59 9.64 -20.48
CA PRO A 72 12.89 8.35 -20.72
C PRO A 72 12.38 7.66 -19.44
N VAL A 73 13.03 7.90 -18.30
CA VAL A 73 12.62 7.34 -17.00
C VAL A 73 11.42 8.03 -16.37
N VAL A 74 11.11 9.27 -16.77
CA VAL A 74 10.06 10.08 -16.11
C VAL A 74 8.65 9.48 -16.23
N PRO A 75 8.20 8.95 -17.39
CA PRO A 75 6.93 8.25 -17.49
C PRO A 75 6.78 7.06 -16.53
N HIS A 76 7.89 6.43 -16.14
CA HIS A 76 7.89 5.30 -15.22
C HIS A 76 7.86 5.73 -13.75
N LEU A 77 8.44 6.89 -13.42
CA LEU A 77 8.52 7.43 -12.06
C LEU A 77 7.30 8.28 -11.70
N LEU A 78 6.75 9.01 -12.66
CA LEU A 78 5.76 10.05 -12.42
C LEU A 78 4.33 9.57 -12.65
N HIS A 79 3.78 8.85 -11.68
CA HIS A 79 2.39 8.35 -11.75
C HIS A 79 1.35 9.43 -11.46
N THR A 80 1.64 10.35 -10.54
CA THR A 80 0.72 11.42 -10.16
C THR A 80 1.44 12.71 -9.82
N VAL A 81 0.81 13.84 -10.10
CA VAL A 81 1.18 15.15 -9.54
C VAL A 81 -0.01 15.67 -8.74
N GLN A 82 0.25 16.10 -7.50
CA GLN A 82 -0.78 16.62 -6.61
C GLN A 82 -0.44 18.04 -6.19
N VAL A 83 -1.42 18.93 -6.25
CA VAL A 83 -1.26 20.29 -5.76
C VAL A 83 -2.59 20.85 -5.29
N GLU A 84 -2.57 21.56 -4.15
CA GLU A 84 -3.71 22.34 -3.70
C GLU A 84 -3.61 23.79 -4.17
N GLY A 85 -4.70 24.30 -4.74
CA GLY A 85 -4.85 25.70 -5.14
C GLY A 85 -6.12 26.33 -4.57
N THR A 86 -6.13 27.66 -4.47
CA THR A 86 -7.29 28.43 -3.99
C THR A 86 -8.13 28.89 -5.17
N PHE A 87 -9.19 28.13 -5.46
CA PHE A 87 -10.20 28.49 -6.45
C PHE A 87 -11.08 29.64 -5.95
N PRO A 88 -11.92 30.25 -6.82
CA PRO A 88 -12.94 31.21 -6.40
C PRO A 88 -13.86 30.68 -5.27
N ASP A 89 -14.05 29.37 -5.19
CA ASP A 89 -14.87 28.68 -4.19
C ASP A 89 -14.04 28.00 -3.07
N GLY A 90 -12.80 28.44 -2.88
CA GLY A 90 -11.91 28.00 -1.80
C GLY A 90 -10.87 26.95 -2.22
N THR A 91 -10.10 26.45 -1.25
CA THR A 91 -9.00 25.53 -1.53
C THR A 91 -9.50 24.15 -1.94
N LYS A 92 -8.97 23.62 -3.06
CA LYS A 92 -9.23 22.25 -3.54
C LYS A 92 -7.91 21.56 -3.86
N LEU A 93 -7.91 20.24 -3.72
CA LEU A 93 -6.85 19.36 -4.21
C LEU A 93 -7.09 19.02 -5.68
N ILE A 94 -6.06 19.13 -6.50
CA ILE A 94 -6.02 18.61 -7.87
C ILE A 94 -5.03 17.45 -7.90
N THR A 95 -5.43 16.33 -8.49
CA THR A 95 -4.57 15.17 -8.73
C THR A 95 -4.55 14.85 -10.21
N ILE A 96 -3.38 14.95 -10.82
CA ILE A 96 -3.16 14.67 -12.23
C ILE A 96 -2.59 13.26 -12.31
N HIS A 97 -3.39 12.33 -12.84
CA HIS A 97 -3.00 10.93 -13.01
C HIS A 97 -2.36 10.71 -14.38
N ASP A 98 -1.24 10.00 -14.41
CA ASP A 98 -0.47 9.69 -15.61
C ASP A 98 -0.19 10.96 -16.44
N PRO A 99 0.49 11.97 -15.85
CA PRO A 99 0.66 13.29 -16.46
C PRO A 99 1.43 13.26 -17.78
N ILE A 100 2.24 12.23 -18.03
CA ILE A 100 2.96 12.03 -19.30
C ILE A 100 2.16 11.07 -20.18
N ALA A 101 1.05 11.55 -20.74
CA ALA A 101 0.08 10.72 -21.45
C ALA A 101 0.21 10.76 -22.99
N CYS A 102 0.94 11.73 -23.53
CA CYS A 102 1.06 11.97 -24.96
C CYS A 102 2.52 12.00 -25.41
N GLU A 103 2.75 11.96 -26.72
CA GLU A 103 4.12 11.98 -27.25
C GLU A 103 4.73 13.38 -27.27
N ASN A 104 3.91 14.37 -27.63
CA ASN A 104 4.25 15.78 -27.51
C ASN A 104 3.22 16.48 -26.64
N GLY A 105 3.69 17.20 -25.62
CA GLY A 105 2.86 18.08 -24.81
C GLY A 105 2.43 19.34 -25.56
N ASN A 106 1.36 19.96 -25.09
CA ASN A 106 0.96 21.30 -25.46
C ASN A 106 1.87 22.32 -24.76
N LEU A 107 2.92 22.73 -25.46
CA LEU A 107 3.94 23.64 -24.93
C LEU A 107 3.44 25.08 -24.73
N GLU A 108 2.34 25.46 -25.38
CA GLU A 108 1.68 26.74 -25.10
C GLU A 108 1.07 26.73 -23.71
N LEU A 109 0.36 25.65 -23.35
CA LEU A 109 -0.17 25.45 -22.00
C LEU A 109 0.95 25.28 -20.98
N ALA A 110 2.02 24.54 -21.29
CA ALA A 110 3.13 24.32 -20.37
C ALA A 110 3.92 25.60 -20.02
N LEU A 111 3.86 26.61 -20.89
CA LEU A 111 4.57 27.88 -20.76
C LEU A 111 3.62 29.06 -20.54
N GLN A 112 2.33 28.81 -20.31
CA GLN A 112 1.34 29.87 -20.10
C GLN A 112 1.71 30.71 -18.87
N GLY A 113 1.55 32.04 -19.01
CA GLY A 113 1.90 32.99 -17.95
C GLY A 113 3.42 33.20 -17.72
N SER A 114 4.29 32.37 -18.31
CA SER A 114 5.75 32.50 -18.15
C SER A 114 6.37 33.61 -18.99
N PHE A 115 5.68 34.04 -20.06
CA PHE A 115 6.17 34.94 -21.11
C PHE A 115 7.44 34.46 -21.84
N LEU A 116 7.76 33.17 -21.72
CA LEU A 116 8.86 32.55 -22.46
C LEU A 116 8.41 32.18 -23.88
N PRO A 117 9.31 32.22 -24.88
CA PRO A 117 8.98 31.77 -26.22
C PRO A 117 8.74 30.26 -26.24
N VAL A 118 7.69 29.84 -26.93
CA VAL A 118 7.38 28.42 -27.14
C VAL A 118 8.41 27.82 -28.10
N PRO A 119 9.15 26.76 -27.72
CA PRO A 119 10.14 26.15 -28.59
C PRO A 119 9.49 25.32 -29.70
N SER A 120 10.15 25.24 -30.86
CA SER A 120 9.76 24.27 -31.91
C SER A 120 9.84 22.83 -31.37
N PRO A 121 8.90 21.93 -31.73
CA PRO A 121 8.97 20.51 -31.40
C PRO A 121 10.31 19.85 -31.80
N ASP A 122 10.96 20.33 -32.86
CA ASP A 122 12.25 19.80 -33.34
C ASP A 122 13.40 19.95 -32.34
N LYS A 123 13.26 20.83 -31.34
CA LYS A 123 14.24 20.95 -30.25
C LYS A 123 14.25 19.73 -29.33
N PHE A 124 13.21 18.91 -29.40
CA PHE A 124 13.10 17.65 -28.69
C PHE A 124 13.20 16.55 -29.73
N PRO A 125 14.40 15.99 -30.00
CA PRO A 125 14.52 14.88 -30.93
C PRO A 125 13.71 13.68 -30.44
N ASP A 126 13.47 12.70 -31.30
CA ASP A 126 12.81 11.46 -30.88
C ASP A 126 13.68 10.70 -29.88
N ILE A 127 13.04 9.90 -29.04
CA ILE A 127 13.74 8.94 -28.20
C ILE A 127 13.89 7.71 -29.08
N GLU A 128 15.13 7.30 -29.38
CA GLU A 128 15.34 6.01 -30.03
C GLU A 128 14.77 4.92 -29.11
N ASP A 129 13.95 4.03 -29.67
CA ASP A 129 13.43 2.86 -28.95
C ASP A 129 14.62 1.96 -28.58
N ASP A 130 15.27 2.23 -27.46
CA ASP A 130 16.19 1.26 -26.88
C ASP A 130 15.34 0.09 -26.37
N GLU A 131 15.55 -1.10 -26.93
CA GLU A 131 14.88 -2.33 -26.49
C GLU A 131 15.14 -2.63 -25.01
N ASN A 132 16.14 -1.97 -24.38
CA ASN A 132 16.45 -2.04 -22.96
C ASN A 132 16.11 -0.73 -22.20
N HIS A 133 14.85 -0.27 -22.22
CA HIS A 133 14.46 0.80 -21.31
C HIS A 133 14.62 0.34 -19.85
N GLU A 134 15.66 0.81 -19.19
CA GLU A 134 15.94 0.54 -17.79
C GLU A 134 14.93 1.29 -16.92
N ILE A 135 13.98 0.55 -16.36
CA ILE A 135 12.96 1.11 -15.48
C ILE A 135 13.56 1.20 -14.06
N PRO A 136 13.69 2.39 -13.48
CA PRO A 136 14.21 2.48 -12.12
C PRO A 136 13.29 1.76 -11.13
N GLY A 137 13.86 0.94 -10.26
CA GLY A 137 13.06 0.13 -9.31
C GLY A 137 12.30 -1.04 -9.94
N GLU A 138 12.61 -1.43 -11.19
CA GLU A 138 11.98 -2.56 -11.89
C GLU A 138 11.94 -3.84 -11.03
N LEU A 139 10.78 -4.51 -11.04
CA LEU A 139 10.62 -5.84 -10.46
C LEU A 139 10.72 -6.93 -11.53
N ARG A 140 11.56 -7.93 -11.29
CA ARG A 140 11.63 -9.17 -12.08
C ARG A 140 11.14 -10.33 -11.22
N TYR A 141 10.03 -10.93 -11.61
CA TYR A 141 9.38 -11.95 -10.79
C TYR A 141 10.07 -13.32 -10.91
N GLY A 142 10.10 -14.04 -9.80
CA GLY A 142 10.50 -15.44 -9.76
C GLY A 142 9.50 -16.37 -10.46
N VAL A 143 9.72 -17.67 -10.34
CA VAL A 143 8.88 -18.70 -11.00
C VAL A 143 7.65 -19.04 -10.16
N GLY A 144 6.53 -19.26 -10.86
CA GLY A 144 5.29 -19.82 -10.31
C GLY A 144 4.41 -18.80 -9.60
N ASP A 145 3.11 -19.08 -9.53
CA ASP A 145 2.14 -18.26 -8.81
C ASP A 145 2.10 -18.60 -7.31
N ILE A 146 1.51 -17.71 -6.52
CA ILE A 146 1.47 -17.81 -5.06
C ILE A 146 0.14 -18.42 -4.63
N SER A 147 0.18 -19.54 -3.90
CA SER A 147 -0.98 -20.14 -3.25
C SER A 147 -1.20 -19.49 -1.88
N LEU A 148 -2.38 -18.92 -1.66
CA LEU A 148 -2.74 -18.27 -0.41
C LEU A 148 -3.37 -19.26 0.57
N ASN A 149 -3.11 -19.05 1.86
CA ASN A 149 -3.76 -19.73 2.98
C ASN A 149 -3.66 -21.26 2.90
N SER A 150 -2.57 -21.80 2.35
CA SER A 150 -2.39 -23.24 2.11
C SER A 150 -2.45 -24.07 3.39
N GLY A 151 -2.94 -25.31 3.31
CA GLY A 151 -3.05 -26.25 4.42
C GLY A 151 -4.23 -25.99 5.37
N ARG A 152 -5.18 -25.12 5.01
CA ARG A 152 -6.33 -24.75 5.85
C ARG A 152 -7.60 -25.45 5.37
N ARG A 153 -8.41 -25.92 6.33
CA ARG A 153 -9.78 -26.34 6.03
C ARG A 153 -10.56 -25.17 5.46
N ALA A 154 -11.32 -25.44 4.41
CA ALA A 154 -12.10 -24.47 3.68
C ALA A 154 -13.53 -24.96 3.44
N VAL A 155 -14.44 -24.01 3.25
CA VAL A 155 -15.84 -24.26 2.87
C VAL A 155 -16.30 -23.17 1.90
N ILE A 156 -17.15 -23.54 0.95
CA ILE A 156 -17.83 -22.61 0.06
C ILE A 156 -19.26 -22.42 0.55
N LEU A 157 -19.62 -21.20 0.95
CA LEU A 157 -20.97 -20.86 1.42
C LEU A 157 -21.65 -19.84 0.52
N LYS A 158 -22.95 -20.02 0.33
CA LYS A 158 -23.79 -19.01 -0.32
C LYS A 158 -24.23 -17.96 0.70
N VAL A 159 -23.91 -16.70 0.43
CA VAL A 159 -24.20 -15.56 1.31
C VAL A 159 -25.16 -14.61 0.61
N VAL A 160 -26.26 -14.28 1.28
CA VAL A 160 -27.31 -13.39 0.77
C VAL A 160 -27.43 -12.16 1.65
N ASN A 161 -27.39 -10.97 1.06
CA ASN A 161 -27.66 -9.72 1.79
C ASN A 161 -29.16 -9.38 1.72
N THR A 162 -29.86 -9.52 2.84
CA THR A 162 -31.27 -9.11 2.95
C THR A 162 -31.46 -7.71 3.52
N GLY A 163 -30.36 -6.97 3.73
CA GLY A 163 -30.40 -5.58 4.17
C GLY A 163 -30.75 -4.62 3.04
N ASP A 164 -30.97 -3.36 3.43
CA ASP A 164 -31.28 -2.23 2.55
C ASP A 164 -30.05 -1.39 2.16
N ARG A 165 -28.87 -1.79 2.66
CA ARG A 165 -27.59 -1.11 2.46
C ARG A 165 -26.50 -2.10 2.04
N PRO A 166 -25.46 -1.62 1.34
CA PRO A 166 -24.32 -2.44 1.01
C PRO A 166 -23.56 -2.89 2.26
N VAL A 167 -23.09 -4.14 2.25
CA VAL A 167 -22.22 -4.70 3.28
C VAL A 167 -20.92 -5.17 2.64
N GLN A 168 -19.78 -4.76 3.20
CA GLN A 168 -18.45 -5.14 2.69
C GLN A 168 -17.65 -5.80 3.81
N ILE A 169 -17.09 -6.97 3.53
CA ILE A 169 -16.41 -7.82 4.53
C ILE A 169 -14.96 -8.00 4.11
N GLY A 170 -14.04 -7.59 4.99
CA GLY A 170 -12.60 -7.72 4.79
C GLY A 170 -12.09 -9.15 4.98
N SER A 171 -10.95 -9.46 4.36
CA SER A 171 -10.27 -10.77 4.35
C SER A 171 -10.18 -11.46 5.71
N HIS A 172 -9.82 -10.72 6.76
CA HIS A 172 -9.53 -11.25 8.10
C HIS A 172 -10.64 -11.09 9.11
N TYR A 173 -11.81 -10.61 8.70
CA TYR A 173 -12.95 -10.49 9.60
C TYR A 173 -13.52 -11.88 9.92
N HIS A 174 -13.76 -12.15 11.21
CA HIS A 174 -14.40 -13.39 11.68
C HIS A 174 -15.78 -13.53 11.04
N PHE A 175 -15.96 -14.50 10.15
CA PHE A 175 -17.09 -14.48 9.22
C PHE A 175 -18.44 -14.67 9.94
N ILE A 176 -18.44 -15.42 11.04
CA ILE A 176 -19.60 -15.59 11.94
C ILE A 176 -20.05 -14.29 12.62
N GLU A 177 -19.17 -13.30 12.76
CA GLU A 177 -19.44 -12.00 13.40
C GLU A 177 -20.04 -10.98 12.43
N THR A 178 -20.17 -11.31 11.14
CA THR A 178 -20.59 -10.36 10.10
C THR A 178 -22.03 -9.89 10.30
N ASN A 179 -22.36 -8.76 9.67
CA ASN A 179 -23.64 -8.06 9.80
C ASN A 179 -24.85 -9.03 9.84
N PRO A 180 -25.81 -8.86 10.78
CA PRO A 180 -26.96 -9.75 10.93
C PRO A 180 -27.87 -9.82 9.70
N ALA A 181 -27.84 -8.80 8.83
CA ALA A 181 -28.59 -8.80 7.56
C ALA A 181 -28.03 -9.76 6.50
N LEU A 182 -26.87 -10.36 6.73
CA LEU A 182 -26.33 -11.43 5.89
C LEU A 182 -26.84 -12.79 6.36
N ILE A 183 -27.45 -13.53 5.45
CA ILE A 183 -27.97 -14.89 5.66
C ILE A 183 -27.04 -15.89 4.98
N PHE A 184 -26.49 -16.80 5.77
CA PHE A 184 -25.65 -17.93 5.35
C PHE A 184 -25.54 -18.96 6.48
N ASP A 185 -24.82 -20.05 6.26
CA ASP A 185 -24.57 -21.05 7.28
C ASP A 185 -23.52 -20.56 8.31
N ARG A 186 -23.98 -19.79 9.30
CA ARG A 186 -23.14 -19.33 10.41
C ARG A 186 -22.46 -20.44 11.21
N ARG A 187 -23.03 -21.65 11.24
CA ARG A 187 -22.41 -22.79 11.92
C ARG A 187 -21.15 -23.21 11.19
N LYS A 188 -21.21 -23.35 9.87
CA LYS A 188 -20.05 -23.66 9.03
C LYS A 188 -19.02 -22.53 8.96
N ALA A 189 -19.43 -21.29 9.19
CA ALA A 189 -18.54 -20.13 9.23
C ALA A 189 -17.84 -19.89 10.59
N TYR A 190 -18.13 -20.71 11.61
CA TYR A 190 -17.49 -20.59 12.93
C TYR A 190 -15.99 -20.88 12.84
N GLY A 191 -15.16 -19.96 13.36
CA GLY A 191 -13.71 -20.07 13.28
C GLY A 191 -13.13 -19.89 11.88
N MET A 192 -13.87 -19.23 10.98
CA MET A 192 -13.45 -19.00 9.60
C MET A 192 -13.42 -17.53 9.20
N ARG A 193 -12.63 -17.23 8.16
CA ARG A 193 -12.50 -15.94 7.49
C ARG A 193 -12.49 -16.11 5.97
N LEU A 194 -12.59 -15.03 5.20
CA LEU A 194 -12.59 -15.08 3.74
C LEU A 194 -11.23 -15.58 3.19
N ASN A 195 -11.27 -16.48 2.20
CA ASN A 195 -10.10 -16.93 1.45
C ASN A 195 -9.83 -16.03 0.24
N ILE A 196 -9.42 -14.79 0.52
CA ILE A 196 -9.10 -13.76 -0.47
C ILE A 196 -7.74 -13.13 -0.10
N PRO A 197 -7.09 -12.38 -1.00
CA PRO A 197 -5.85 -11.68 -0.69
C PRO A 197 -5.99 -10.79 0.56
N ALA A 198 -4.98 -10.82 1.43
CA ALA A 198 -4.92 -10.02 2.64
C ALA A 198 -5.18 -8.53 2.33
N GLY A 199 -5.99 -7.88 3.16
CA GLY A 199 -6.37 -6.48 2.98
C GLY A 199 -7.49 -6.22 1.97
N THR A 200 -7.92 -7.20 1.18
CA THR A 200 -9.07 -7.04 0.27
C THR A 200 -10.40 -7.36 0.97
N ALA A 201 -11.52 -7.14 0.26
CA ALA A 201 -12.86 -7.36 0.78
C ALA A 201 -13.83 -7.86 -0.30
N ILE A 202 -14.90 -8.54 0.12
CA ILE A 202 -16.05 -8.86 -0.74
C ILE A 202 -17.21 -7.95 -0.36
N ARG A 203 -17.80 -7.32 -1.38
CA ARG A 203 -18.94 -6.42 -1.27
C ARG A 203 -20.24 -7.14 -1.66
N PHE A 204 -21.30 -6.88 -0.90
CA PHE A 204 -22.65 -7.37 -1.12
C PHE A 204 -23.60 -6.17 -1.20
N GLU A 205 -24.16 -5.90 -2.38
CA GLU A 205 -25.24 -4.91 -2.53
C GLU A 205 -26.54 -5.44 -1.91
N PRO A 206 -27.54 -4.58 -1.64
CA PRO A 206 -28.86 -5.03 -1.21
C PRO A 206 -29.46 -6.08 -2.16
N GLY A 207 -29.82 -7.25 -1.65
CA GLY A 207 -30.35 -8.37 -2.44
C GLY A 207 -29.30 -9.25 -3.12
N ASP A 208 -28.01 -8.90 -3.06
CA ASP A 208 -26.94 -9.71 -3.65
C ASP A 208 -26.87 -11.10 -3.01
N SER A 209 -26.54 -12.08 -3.85
CA SER A 209 -26.25 -13.45 -3.43
C SER A 209 -24.94 -13.90 -4.07
N LYS A 210 -23.91 -14.18 -3.27
CA LYS A 210 -22.59 -14.63 -3.76
C LYS A 210 -22.11 -15.86 -3.01
N SER A 211 -21.48 -16.79 -3.72
CA SER A 211 -20.73 -17.87 -3.10
C SER A 211 -19.35 -17.35 -2.72
N VAL A 212 -18.96 -17.57 -1.47
CA VAL A 212 -17.64 -17.18 -0.96
C VAL A 212 -16.91 -18.40 -0.42
N THR A 213 -15.59 -18.41 -0.61
CA THR A 213 -14.73 -19.42 0.00
C THR A 213 -14.21 -18.88 1.33
N LEU A 214 -14.41 -19.66 2.39
CA LEU A 214 -13.88 -19.37 3.71
C LEU A 214 -12.78 -20.37 4.04
N VAL A 215 -11.83 -19.94 4.86
CA VAL A 215 -10.76 -20.77 5.44
C VAL A 215 -10.75 -20.60 6.94
N ASN A 216 -10.32 -21.63 7.66
CA ASN A 216 -10.09 -21.52 9.10
C ASN A 216 -9.12 -20.38 9.43
N ILE A 217 -9.35 -19.74 10.59
CA ILE A 217 -8.30 -18.96 11.24
C ILE A 217 -7.16 -19.90 11.67
N GLY A 218 -5.93 -19.39 11.64
CA GLY A 218 -4.73 -20.09 12.11
C GLY A 218 -4.45 -19.81 13.59
N GLY A 219 -3.20 -20.03 14.00
CA GLY A 219 -2.70 -19.71 15.33
C GLY A 219 -3.41 -20.48 16.44
N LYS A 220 -3.70 -19.81 17.57
CA LYS A 220 -4.42 -20.41 18.71
C LYS A 220 -5.91 -20.65 18.42
N ARG A 221 -6.41 -20.19 17.26
CA ARG A 221 -7.81 -20.26 16.85
C ARG A 221 -8.74 -19.66 17.90
N CYS A 222 -8.51 -18.41 18.26
CA CYS A 222 -9.33 -17.66 19.21
C CYS A 222 -10.02 -16.49 18.48
N ILE A 223 -11.34 -16.40 18.60
CA ILE A 223 -12.13 -15.32 18.02
C ILE A 223 -12.24 -14.21 19.07
N GLN A 224 -12.05 -12.95 18.64
CA GLN A 224 -12.26 -11.79 19.48
C GLN A 224 -12.89 -10.64 18.69
N GLY A 225 -13.60 -9.76 19.40
CA GLY A 225 -14.19 -8.55 18.85
C GLY A 225 -15.46 -8.80 18.01
N GLY A 226 -15.62 -8.04 16.93
CA GLY A 226 -16.80 -8.13 16.06
C GLY A 226 -18.10 -7.75 16.77
N ASN A 227 -19.09 -8.65 16.76
CA ASN A 227 -20.36 -8.47 17.47
C ASN A 227 -20.39 -9.21 18.81
N ASN A 228 -19.28 -9.82 19.23
CA ASN A 228 -19.18 -10.65 20.42
C ASN A 228 -20.22 -11.78 20.41
N ILE A 229 -20.30 -12.52 19.29
CA ILE A 229 -21.18 -13.69 19.12
C ILE A 229 -20.45 -14.98 19.50
N ALA A 230 -19.17 -15.07 19.15
CA ALA A 230 -18.38 -16.29 19.21
C ALA A 230 -17.01 -16.06 19.87
N ASP A 231 -16.89 -15.06 20.75
CA ASP A 231 -15.66 -14.70 21.48
C ASP A 231 -15.10 -15.89 22.27
N GLY A 232 -13.77 -16.06 22.20
CA GLY A 232 -13.03 -17.15 22.83
C GLY A 232 -12.49 -18.21 21.86
N PRO A 233 -11.92 -19.29 22.41
CA PRO A 233 -11.31 -20.36 21.60
C PRO A 233 -12.35 -21.09 20.75
N VAL A 234 -11.96 -21.43 19.52
CA VAL A 234 -12.77 -22.21 18.59
C VAL A 234 -12.87 -23.64 19.09
N ASP A 235 -14.03 -23.99 19.64
CA ASP A 235 -14.33 -25.31 20.19
C ASP A 235 -15.75 -25.74 19.79
N ASP A 236 -15.87 -26.95 19.23
CA ASP A 236 -17.14 -27.54 18.81
C ASP A 236 -18.14 -27.65 19.98
N ALA A 237 -17.66 -27.74 21.23
CA ALA A 237 -18.50 -27.73 22.42
C ALA A 237 -19.31 -26.43 22.57
N ASN A 238 -18.78 -25.30 22.07
CA ASN A 238 -19.41 -23.98 22.18
C ASN A 238 -20.46 -23.73 21.09
N VAL A 239 -20.47 -24.51 20.01
CA VAL A 239 -21.32 -24.28 18.82
C VAL A 239 -22.79 -24.17 19.19
N LYS A 240 -23.29 -25.02 20.09
CA LYS A 240 -24.71 -24.97 20.50
C LYS A 240 -25.06 -23.62 21.11
N THR A 241 -24.28 -23.18 22.09
CA THR A 241 -24.47 -21.90 22.79
C THR A 241 -24.34 -20.71 21.84
N ILE A 242 -23.37 -20.74 20.93
CA ILE A 242 -23.18 -19.70 19.91
C ILE A 242 -24.37 -19.62 18.96
N MET A 243 -24.89 -20.76 18.49
CA MET A 243 -26.05 -20.79 17.60
C MET A 243 -27.34 -20.34 18.31
N ASP A 244 -27.48 -20.61 19.61
CA ASP A 244 -28.58 -20.07 20.41
C ASP A 244 -28.48 -18.54 20.54
N THR A 245 -27.27 -18.00 20.74
CA THR A 245 -27.01 -16.54 20.73
C THR A 245 -27.32 -15.90 19.36
N ILE A 246 -26.92 -16.54 18.25
CA ILE A 246 -27.23 -16.08 16.88
C ILE A 246 -28.73 -15.94 16.68
N ARG A 247 -29.51 -16.95 17.10
CA ARG A 247 -30.98 -16.94 17.00
C ARG A 247 -31.57 -15.85 17.89
N ALA A 248 -31.12 -15.77 19.15
CA ALA A 248 -31.63 -14.80 20.12
C ALA A 248 -31.37 -13.34 19.69
N ARG A 249 -30.22 -13.07 19.05
CA ARG A 249 -29.82 -11.74 18.58
C ARG A 249 -30.24 -11.45 17.14
N GLY A 250 -30.96 -12.36 16.48
CA GLY A 250 -31.51 -12.15 15.14
C GLY A 250 -30.46 -12.08 14.03
N PHE A 251 -29.34 -12.79 14.18
CA PHE A 251 -28.33 -12.87 13.12
C PHE A 251 -28.78 -13.84 12.04
N GLY A 252 -28.79 -13.38 10.78
CA GLY A 252 -29.21 -14.17 9.63
C GLY A 252 -28.48 -15.50 9.53
N HIS A 253 -29.22 -16.59 9.60
CA HIS A 253 -28.69 -17.95 9.54
C HIS A 253 -29.58 -18.84 8.68
N LYS A 254 -28.95 -19.63 7.82
CA LYS A 254 -29.60 -20.69 7.05
C LYS A 254 -28.62 -21.85 6.84
N GLU A 255 -28.99 -23.04 7.29
CA GLU A 255 -28.17 -24.25 7.16
C GLU A 255 -27.96 -24.62 5.68
N GLU A 256 -26.73 -24.97 5.31
CA GLU A 256 -26.33 -25.37 3.97
C GLU A 256 -25.67 -26.77 4.01
N LEU A 257 -26.51 -27.81 4.05
CA LEU A 257 -26.07 -29.21 4.23
C LEU A 257 -25.03 -29.65 3.19
N ASN A 258 -25.21 -29.26 1.93
CA ASN A 258 -24.38 -29.67 0.79
C ASN A 258 -23.27 -28.66 0.43
N ALA A 259 -22.89 -27.78 1.36
CA ALA A 259 -21.76 -26.87 1.12
C ALA A 259 -20.47 -27.67 0.87
N SER A 260 -19.75 -27.32 -0.20
CA SER A 260 -18.48 -27.96 -0.55
C SER A 260 -17.40 -27.60 0.47
N GLU A 261 -16.75 -28.61 1.04
CA GLU A 261 -15.63 -28.48 1.98
C GLU A 261 -14.36 -29.10 1.39
N GLY A 262 -13.20 -28.63 1.82
CA GLY A 262 -11.90 -29.14 1.35
C GLY A 262 -10.72 -28.57 2.13
N VAL A 263 -9.51 -28.77 1.62
CA VAL A 263 -8.27 -28.23 2.17
C VAL A 263 -7.53 -27.43 1.10
N THR A 264 -7.16 -26.19 1.41
CA THR A 264 -6.38 -25.34 0.49
C THR A 264 -5.00 -25.92 0.22
N GLY A 265 -4.54 -25.83 -1.03
CA GLY A 265 -3.30 -26.45 -1.51
C GLY A 265 -3.48 -27.89 -2.01
N GLU A 266 -4.45 -28.63 -1.47
CA GLU A 266 -4.80 -29.99 -1.91
C GLU A 266 -5.97 -29.97 -2.90
N ASP A 267 -7.03 -29.23 -2.56
CA ASP A 267 -8.25 -29.10 -3.36
C ASP A 267 -8.24 -27.82 -4.19
N SER A 268 -8.13 -27.96 -5.51
CA SER A 268 -8.08 -26.81 -6.44
C SER A 268 -9.34 -25.93 -6.42
N SER A 269 -10.49 -26.49 -6.04
CA SER A 269 -11.78 -25.77 -6.00
C SER A 269 -11.87 -24.73 -4.88
N VAL A 270 -11.09 -24.89 -3.81
CA VAL A 270 -11.06 -23.98 -2.64
C VAL A 270 -9.72 -23.25 -2.51
N THR A 271 -8.71 -23.63 -3.30
CA THR A 271 -7.39 -23.02 -3.30
C THR A 271 -7.41 -21.69 -4.04
N ARG A 272 -6.90 -20.64 -3.39
CA ARG A 272 -6.74 -19.33 -4.01
C ARG A 272 -5.31 -19.16 -4.50
N ILE A 273 -5.16 -18.91 -5.80
CA ILE A 273 -3.88 -18.61 -6.44
C ILE A 273 -3.83 -17.13 -6.81
N MET A 274 -2.68 -16.51 -6.66
CA MET A 274 -2.41 -15.11 -6.94
C MET A 274 -1.15 -14.99 -7.82
N LEU A 275 -1.26 -14.24 -8.92
CA LEU A 275 -0.13 -13.93 -9.77
C LEU A 275 0.93 -13.16 -8.96
N ARG A 276 2.21 -13.51 -9.13
CA ARG A 276 3.33 -12.84 -8.43
C ARG A 276 3.34 -11.33 -8.63
N GLN A 277 3.07 -10.87 -9.84
CA GLN A 277 2.98 -9.42 -10.14
C GLN A 277 1.92 -8.73 -9.27
N VAL A 278 0.75 -9.34 -9.12
CA VAL A 278 -0.33 -8.78 -8.30
C VAL A 278 0.07 -8.80 -6.83
N TYR A 279 0.75 -9.87 -6.38
CA TYR A 279 1.24 -9.98 -5.01
C TYR A 279 2.26 -8.88 -4.71
N ALA A 280 3.25 -8.70 -5.59
CA ALA A 280 4.29 -7.70 -5.42
C ALA A 280 3.72 -6.27 -5.41
N ASN A 281 2.72 -5.98 -6.25
CA ASN A 281 2.02 -4.70 -6.25
C ASN A 281 1.24 -4.42 -4.95
N MET A 282 0.83 -5.47 -4.22
CA MET A 282 0.04 -5.34 -3.00
C MET A 282 0.89 -5.35 -1.73
N TYR A 283 1.92 -6.19 -1.68
CA TYR A 283 2.68 -6.48 -0.46
C TYR A 283 4.18 -6.27 -0.63
N GLY A 284 4.66 -5.82 -1.81
CA GLY A 284 6.07 -5.87 -2.18
C GLY A 284 6.51 -7.27 -2.62
N PRO A 285 7.68 -7.39 -3.29
CA PRO A 285 8.18 -8.65 -3.83
C PRO A 285 8.42 -9.70 -2.74
N THR A 286 8.51 -10.96 -3.16
CA THR A 286 8.76 -12.12 -2.30
C THR A 286 9.91 -12.98 -2.83
N THR A 287 10.21 -14.10 -2.16
CA THR A 287 11.35 -14.98 -2.44
C THR A 287 11.50 -15.29 -3.93
N GLY A 288 12.71 -15.06 -4.46
CA GLY A 288 13.09 -15.27 -5.86
C GLY A 288 12.75 -14.12 -6.81
N ASP A 289 11.95 -13.13 -6.38
CA ASP A 289 11.78 -11.89 -7.13
C ASP A 289 13.04 -11.01 -6.99
N LYS A 290 13.29 -10.14 -7.97
CA LYS A 290 14.43 -9.21 -8.00
C LYS A 290 13.97 -7.77 -8.15
N ILE A 291 14.69 -6.86 -7.52
CA ILE A 291 14.45 -5.41 -7.57
C ILE A 291 15.67 -4.72 -8.14
N ARG A 292 15.50 -3.86 -9.15
CA ARG A 292 16.56 -2.94 -9.58
C ARG A 292 16.79 -1.86 -8.51
N LEU A 293 18.03 -1.63 -8.11
CA LEU A 293 18.34 -0.59 -7.14
C LEU A 293 18.42 0.77 -7.83
N GLY A 294 17.35 1.57 -7.70
CA GLY A 294 17.26 2.86 -8.39
C GLY A 294 17.37 2.69 -9.91
N ASP A 295 18.14 3.54 -10.55
CA ASP A 295 18.50 3.53 -11.97
C ASP A 295 19.87 2.86 -12.23
N THR A 296 20.31 1.97 -11.33
CA THR A 296 21.57 1.22 -11.49
C THR A 296 21.39 -0.10 -12.24
N ASP A 297 22.51 -0.77 -12.55
CA ASP A 297 22.56 -2.13 -13.10
C ASP A 297 22.41 -3.23 -12.04
N LEU A 298 22.26 -2.86 -10.76
CA LEU A 298 22.22 -3.80 -9.65
C LEU A 298 20.80 -4.34 -9.45
N PHE A 299 20.69 -5.67 -9.36
CA PHE A 299 19.45 -6.37 -9.02
C PHE A 299 19.61 -7.13 -7.70
N ALA A 300 18.80 -6.74 -6.71
CA ALA A 300 18.69 -7.41 -5.42
C ALA A 300 17.64 -8.51 -5.50
N GLU A 301 18.03 -9.77 -5.30
CA GLU A 301 17.10 -10.91 -5.24
C GLU A 301 16.64 -11.12 -3.79
N ILE A 302 15.34 -11.32 -3.58
CA ILE A 302 14.80 -11.68 -2.27
C ILE A 302 15.18 -13.12 -1.93
N GLU A 303 16.10 -13.29 -0.99
CA GLU A 303 16.66 -14.59 -0.61
C GLU A 303 15.68 -15.40 0.24
N ARG A 304 14.88 -14.72 1.06
CA ARG A 304 13.90 -15.35 1.96
C ARG A 304 12.78 -14.40 2.32
N ASP A 305 11.55 -14.91 2.33
CA ASP A 305 10.37 -14.27 2.89
C ASP A 305 9.88 -15.05 4.12
N VAL A 306 9.59 -14.34 5.21
CA VAL A 306 9.05 -14.91 6.45
C VAL A 306 7.52 -14.91 6.49
N ALA A 307 6.86 -14.31 5.50
CA ALA A 307 5.42 -14.27 5.39
C ALA A 307 4.80 -15.67 5.27
N VAL A 308 3.60 -15.82 5.83
CA VAL A 308 2.70 -16.94 5.52
C VAL A 308 1.66 -16.39 4.56
N TYR A 309 1.72 -16.83 3.29
CA TYR A 309 0.96 -16.18 2.22
C TYR A 309 -0.54 -16.18 2.47
N GLY A 310 -1.15 -14.99 2.47
CA GLY A 310 -2.55 -14.75 2.82
C GLY A 310 -2.79 -14.23 4.24
N ASP A 311 -1.77 -14.18 5.10
CA ASP A 311 -1.76 -13.56 6.43
C ASP A 311 -0.82 -12.33 6.48
N GLU A 312 -0.64 -11.61 5.36
CA GLU A 312 0.17 -10.39 5.31
C GLU A 312 -0.42 -9.28 6.20
N CYS A 313 0.44 -8.59 6.96
CA CYS A 313 0.04 -7.48 7.81
C CYS A 313 -0.19 -6.23 6.98
N VAL A 314 -1.44 -5.89 6.67
CA VAL A 314 -1.77 -4.67 5.89
C VAL A 314 -2.74 -3.79 6.66
N PHE A 315 -2.38 -2.53 6.84
CA PHE A 315 -3.16 -1.51 7.54
C PHE A 315 -4.06 -0.69 6.61
N GLY A 316 -5.24 -0.32 7.11
CA GLY A 316 -6.19 0.56 6.42
C GLY A 316 -7.66 0.16 6.61
N GLY A 317 -8.56 1.00 6.09
CA GLY A 317 -10.00 0.78 6.17
C GLY A 317 -10.42 -0.58 5.59
N GLY A 318 -10.98 -1.45 6.43
CA GLY A 318 -11.43 -2.78 6.04
C GLY A 318 -10.33 -3.83 5.81
N LYS A 319 -9.07 -3.53 6.13
CA LYS A 319 -7.93 -4.42 5.91
C LYS A 319 -7.69 -5.38 7.11
N VAL A 320 -6.44 -5.84 7.28
CA VAL A 320 -6.04 -6.93 8.18
C VAL A 320 -5.82 -6.45 9.61
N LEU A 321 -5.05 -5.38 9.79
CA LEU A 321 -4.68 -4.85 11.11
C LEU A 321 -5.84 -4.07 11.73
N ARG A 322 -6.76 -4.81 12.34
CA ARG A 322 -7.94 -4.34 13.06
C ARG A 322 -8.19 -5.24 14.26
N ASP A 323 -8.88 -4.71 15.27
CA ASP A 323 -9.20 -5.38 16.54
C ASP A 323 -9.75 -6.81 16.35
N GLY A 324 -9.19 -7.76 17.09
CA GLY A 324 -9.51 -9.19 17.04
C GLY A 324 -9.09 -9.91 15.75
N MET A 325 -8.54 -9.19 14.77
CA MET A 325 -8.10 -9.72 13.47
C MET A 325 -6.56 -9.80 13.46
N GLY A 326 -5.87 -9.09 12.57
CA GLY A 326 -4.41 -9.02 12.60
C GLY A 326 -3.84 -8.18 13.74
N GLN A 327 -4.67 -7.35 14.39
CA GLN A 327 -4.35 -6.69 15.66
C GLN A 327 -4.92 -7.54 16.79
N ALA A 328 -4.05 -8.02 17.67
CA ALA A 328 -4.40 -8.86 18.81
C ALA A 328 -5.13 -8.07 19.90
N SER A 329 -6.12 -8.69 20.53
CA SER A 329 -6.91 -8.10 21.61
C SER A 329 -6.72 -8.88 22.91
N GLY A 330 -6.74 -8.18 24.05
CA GLY A 330 -6.55 -8.82 25.36
C GLY A 330 -5.11 -9.25 25.68
N TYR A 331 -4.13 -8.87 24.88
CA TYR A 331 -2.71 -9.06 25.19
C TYR A 331 -2.16 -7.93 26.09
N PRO A 332 -1.27 -8.22 27.06
CA PRO A 332 -0.56 -7.20 27.81
C PRO A 332 0.23 -6.27 26.88
N ALA A 333 0.26 -4.97 27.22
CA ALA A 333 1.04 -3.98 26.47
C ALA A 333 2.55 -4.34 26.44
N ASP A 334 3.06 -4.99 27.50
CA ASP A 334 4.44 -5.45 27.59
C ASP A 334 4.77 -6.58 26.59
N ASP A 335 3.76 -7.28 26.06
CA ASP A 335 3.94 -8.32 25.04
C ASP A 335 3.77 -7.79 23.61
N CYS A 336 3.24 -6.58 23.46
CA CYS A 336 2.93 -5.98 22.15
C CYS A 336 4.04 -5.03 21.67
N LEU A 337 4.18 -4.91 20.35
CA LEU A 337 5.09 -3.95 19.72
C LEU A 337 4.64 -2.51 19.97
N GLU A 338 5.58 -1.56 20.00
CA GLU A 338 5.27 -0.13 19.95
C GLU A 338 5.03 0.32 18.51
N THR A 339 5.83 -0.19 17.57
CA THR A 339 5.66 0.06 16.14
C THR A 339 6.01 -1.19 15.36
N VAL A 340 5.31 -1.41 14.25
CA VAL A 340 5.66 -2.44 13.27
C VAL A 340 5.85 -1.78 11.90
N ILE A 341 6.95 -2.12 11.21
CA ILE A 341 7.11 -1.83 9.79
C ILE A 341 6.68 -3.09 9.04
N THR A 342 5.59 -3.02 8.28
CA THR A 342 4.99 -4.20 7.64
C THR A 342 5.59 -4.49 6.28
N ASN A 343 5.74 -5.76 5.92
CA ASN A 343 6.09 -6.20 4.56
C ASN A 343 7.34 -5.51 3.97
N ALA A 344 8.38 -5.26 4.77
CA ALA A 344 9.57 -4.55 4.32
C ALA A 344 10.54 -5.48 3.56
N VAL A 345 11.04 -5.02 2.41
CA VAL A 345 12.25 -5.62 1.82
C VAL A 345 13.45 -5.05 2.55
N ILE A 346 14.17 -5.89 3.29
CA ILE A 346 15.33 -5.50 4.09
C ILE A 346 16.58 -5.81 3.28
N ILE A 347 17.36 -4.78 2.97
CA ILE A 347 18.70 -4.92 2.39
C ILE A 347 19.71 -4.59 3.47
N ASP A 348 20.47 -5.59 3.86
CA ASP A 348 21.52 -5.49 4.86
C ASP A 348 22.72 -6.37 4.46
N TYR A 349 23.88 -6.12 5.06
CA TYR A 349 25.05 -6.96 4.82
C TYR A 349 24.85 -8.43 5.26
N THR A 350 23.89 -8.69 6.15
CA THR A 350 23.52 -10.05 6.58
C THR A 350 22.64 -10.82 5.59
N GLY A 351 22.08 -10.14 4.59
CA GLY A 351 21.24 -10.75 3.56
C GLY A 351 20.13 -9.82 3.04
N ILE A 352 19.41 -10.29 2.02
CA ILE A 352 18.28 -9.58 1.40
C ILE A 352 17.00 -10.38 1.68
N ILE A 353 16.18 -9.91 2.63
CA ILE A 353 15.01 -10.65 3.10
C ILE A 353 13.74 -9.83 3.03
N LYS A 354 12.59 -10.49 3.08
CA LYS A 354 11.27 -9.88 3.24
C LYS A 354 10.73 -10.24 4.62
N ALA A 355 10.42 -9.23 5.43
CA ALA A 355 9.92 -9.42 6.79
C ALA A 355 9.14 -8.22 7.33
N ASP A 356 8.38 -8.45 8.40
CA ASP A 356 7.94 -7.37 9.29
C ASP A 356 9.06 -7.04 10.29
N ILE A 357 9.19 -5.75 10.64
CA ILE A 357 10.17 -5.25 11.61
C ILE A 357 9.42 -4.79 12.86
N GLY A 358 9.67 -5.45 14.00
CA GLY A 358 9.11 -5.07 15.28
C GLY A 358 10.01 -4.10 16.03
N ILE A 359 9.43 -3.00 16.52
CA ILE A 359 10.12 -1.97 17.30
C ILE A 359 9.46 -1.86 18.68
N LYS A 360 10.31 -1.83 19.72
CA LYS A 360 9.90 -1.59 21.11
C LYS A 360 11.03 -0.97 21.92
N GLY A 361 10.72 0.01 22.76
CA GLY A 361 11.71 0.76 23.54
C GLY A 361 12.74 1.47 22.67
N GLY A 362 12.37 1.86 21.44
CA GLY A 362 13.30 2.43 20.45
C GLY A 362 14.29 1.44 19.83
N HIS A 363 14.12 0.13 20.04
CA HIS A 363 15.00 -0.91 19.51
C HIS A 363 14.26 -1.85 18.57
N ILE A 364 14.99 -2.42 17.60
CA ILE A 364 14.50 -3.55 16.79
C ILE A 364 14.46 -4.78 17.69
N VAL A 365 13.27 -5.32 17.93
CA VAL A 365 13.04 -6.49 18.80
C VAL A 365 12.78 -7.78 18.02
N GLY A 366 12.53 -7.67 16.70
CA GLY A 366 12.39 -8.84 15.85
C GLY A 366 12.32 -8.49 14.36
N LEU A 367 12.86 -9.38 13.54
CA LEU A 367 12.68 -9.44 12.10
C LEU A 367 11.98 -10.77 11.79
N GLY A 368 10.70 -10.73 11.44
CA GLY A 368 9.90 -11.95 11.37
C GLY A 368 8.49 -11.70 10.88
N LYS A 369 7.61 -12.66 11.14
CA LYS A 369 6.18 -12.50 10.85
C LYS A 369 5.50 -11.86 12.05
N ALA A 370 4.95 -10.66 11.87
CA ALA A 370 4.12 -10.00 12.85
C ALA A 370 2.65 -10.44 12.75
N GLY A 371 1.84 -9.92 13.68
CA GLY A 371 0.38 -10.04 13.62
C GLY A 371 -0.23 -10.49 14.93
N ASN A 372 -1.33 -11.24 14.81
CA ASN A 372 -2.08 -11.76 15.93
C ASN A 372 -1.93 -13.28 16.03
N PRO A 373 -1.26 -13.81 17.08
CA PRO A 373 -1.08 -15.25 17.25
C PRO A 373 -2.39 -16.00 17.52
N ASP A 374 -3.50 -15.31 17.80
CA ASP A 374 -4.80 -15.95 17.99
C ASP A 374 -5.43 -16.43 16.68
N ILE A 375 -5.07 -15.83 15.54
CA ILE A 375 -5.72 -16.09 14.25
C ILE A 375 -4.75 -16.33 13.09
N MET A 376 -3.44 -16.10 13.29
CA MET A 376 -2.40 -16.25 12.27
C MET A 376 -1.37 -17.29 12.69
N ASP A 377 -0.96 -18.11 11.73
CA ASP A 377 0.14 -19.05 11.93
C ASP A 377 1.49 -18.33 11.84
N GLY A 378 2.50 -18.86 12.53
CA GLY A 378 3.89 -18.42 12.37
C GLY A 378 4.22 -17.03 12.93
N VAL A 379 3.32 -16.38 13.68
CA VAL A 379 3.62 -15.11 14.35
C VAL A 379 4.81 -15.33 15.29
N SER A 380 5.90 -14.61 15.01
CA SER A 380 7.17 -14.81 15.71
C SER A 380 7.08 -14.32 17.16
N ALA A 381 7.95 -14.85 18.03
CA ALA A 381 8.05 -14.38 19.41
C ALA A 381 8.34 -12.87 19.43
N ASN A 382 7.68 -12.13 20.33
CA ASN A 382 7.78 -10.67 20.47
C ASN A 382 7.31 -9.84 19.27
N MET A 383 6.56 -10.43 18.33
CA MET A 383 6.06 -9.73 17.12
C MET A 383 4.54 -9.54 17.14
N ILE A 384 3.95 -9.40 18.32
CA ILE A 384 2.50 -9.21 18.49
C ILE A 384 2.14 -7.76 18.18
N ILE A 385 1.22 -7.57 17.24
CA ILE A 385 0.60 -6.27 16.97
C ILE A 385 -0.60 -6.12 17.91
N GLY A 386 -0.52 -5.21 18.86
CA GLY A 386 -1.58 -4.95 19.84
C GLY A 386 -2.30 -3.63 19.59
N VAL A 387 -3.22 -3.30 20.51
CA VAL A 387 -4.01 -2.05 20.46
C VAL A 387 -3.19 -0.76 20.57
N ASN A 388 -1.96 -0.84 21.10
CA ASN A 388 -1.04 0.29 21.27
C ASN A 388 0.10 0.30 20.24
N THR A 389 0.02 -0.53 19.20
CA THR A 389 1.07 -0.65 18.18
C THR A 389 0.78 0.31 17.02
N GLU A 390 1.73 1.18 16.71
CA GLU A 390 1.74 2.00 15.49
C GLU A 390 2.16 1.16 14.28
N VAL A 391 1.72 1.55 13.08
CA VAL A 391 2.04 0.87 11.83
C VAL A 391 2.72 1.82 10.85
N ILE A 392 3.87 1.38 10.33
CA ILE A 392 4.54 1.97 9.17
C ILE A 392 4.39 0.97 8.01
N ALA A 393 3.79 1.40 6.90
CA ALA A 393 3.64 0.55 5.72
C ALA A 393 4.98 0.44 4.96
N GLY A 394 5.58 -0.75 4.97
CA GLY A 394 6.80 -1.07 4.23
C GLY A 394 6.56 -1.83 2.94
N GLU A 395 5.31 -2.23 2.63
CA GLU A 395 4.97 -2.89 1.37
C GLU A 395 5.41 -2.05 0.16
N GLY A 396 6.20 -2.66 -0.73
CA GLY A 396 6.76 -1.99 -1.92
C GLY A 396 7.99 -1.11 -1.65
N MET A 397 8.44 -1.02 -0.39
CA MET A 397 9.60 -0.22 0.01
C MET A 397 10.80 -1.10 0.38
N ILE A 398 12.00 -0.53 0.23
CA ILE A 398 13.25 -1.08 0.77
C ILE A 398 13.54 -0.39 2.11
N VAL A 399 13.95 -1.17 3.10
CA VAL A 399 14.42 -0.70 4.40
C VAL A 399 15.89 -1.12 4.57
N THR A 400 16.72 -0.17 4.99
CA THR A 400 18.14 -0.37 5.27
C THR A 400 18.45 0.08 6.70
N ALA A 401 19.62 -0.28 7.22
CA ALA A 401 20.18 0.46 8.34
C ALA A 401 20.39 1.94 7.93
N GLY A 402 20.35 2.84 8.91
CA GLY A 402 20.78 4.22 8.67
C GLY A 402 22.29 4.26 8.44
N ALA A 403 22.73 5.10 7.50
CA ALA A 403 24.14 5.20 7.15
C ALA A 403 24.96 5.80 8.31
N ILE A 404 26.22 5.36 8.42
CA ILE A 404 27.19 5.86 9.40
C ILE A 404 28.36 6.47 8.64
N ASP A 405 28.51 7.79 8.71
CA ASP A 405 29.70 8.47 8.20
C ASP A 405 30.73 8.61 9.33
N CYS A 406 31.86 7.93 9.15
CA CYS A 406 32.95 7.90 10.13
C CYS A 406 34.06 8.93 9.85
N HIS A 407 33.87 9.82 8.88
CA HIS A 407 34.84 10.85 8.50
C HIS A 407 34.15 12.20 8.30
N VAL A 408 33.36 12.63 9.27
CA VAL A 408 32.67 13.91 9.21
C VAL A 408 33.56 15.02 9.78
N HIS A 409 33.72 16.10 9.01
CA HIS A 409 34.30 17.34 9.50
C HIS A 409 33.15 18.26 9.95
N PHE A 410 33.00 18.51 11.25
CA PHE A 410 31.92 19.33 11.82
C PHE A 410 32.12 20.84 11.58
N ILE A 411 32.15 21.25 10.31
CA ILE A 411 32.42 22.63 9.86
C ILE A 411 31.25 23.57 10.19
N CYS A 412 30.00 23.11 10.00
CA CYS A 412 28.80 23.91 10.24
C CYS A 412 27.60 23.00 10.56
N PRO A 413 26.57 23.47 11.28
CA PRO A 413 25.41 22.64 11.63
C PRO A 413 24.57 22.21 10.42
N GLN A 414 24.65 22.93 9.30
CA GLN A 414 23.86 22.63 8.10
C GLN A 414 24.18 21.24 7.53
N LEU A 415 25.44 20.79 7.64
CA LEU A 415 25.84 19.46 7.16
C LEU A 415 25.11 18.33 7.91
N ALA A 416 24.72 18.54 9.17
CA ALA A 416 23.96 17.54 9.92
C ALA A 416 22.53 17.37 9.36
N TYR A 417 21.93 18.44 8.84
CA TYR A 417 20.63 18.37 8.16
C TYR A 417 20.75 17.67 6.81
N GLU A 418 21.83 17.94 6.06
CA GLU A 418 22.09 17.27 4.78
C GLU A 418 22.33 15.77 4.99
N ALA A 419 23.17 15.41 5.97
CA ALA A 419 23.47 14.03 6.37
C ALA A 419 22.18 13.24 6.63
N ILE A 420 21.34 13.67 7.57
CA ILE A 420 20.10 12.97 7.89
C ILE A 420 19.09 12.96 6.75
N SER A 421 19.04 14.01 5.91
CA SER A 421 18.17 14.05 4.74
C SER A 421 18.58 13.05 3.65
N SER A 422 19.87 12.67 3.61
CA SER A 422 20.42 11.67 2.70
C SER A 422 20.36 10.24 3.26
N GLY A 423 19.94 10.07 4.52
CA GLY A 423 19.82 8.77 5.19
C GLY A 423 20.94 8.44 6.20
N GLU A 424 21.84 9.38 6.50
CA GLU A 424 22.88 9.21 7.52
C GLU A 424 22.31 9.49 8.93
N VAL A 425 22.44 8.52 9.83
CA VAL A 425 21.89 8.63 11.20
C VAL A 425 22.97 8.75 12.27
N GLN A 426 24.23 8.56 11.90
CA GLN A 426 25.37 8.67 12.81
C GLN A 426 26.58 9.28 12.09
N CYS A 427 27.21 10.25 12.75
CA CYS A 427 28.41 10.93 12.28
C CYS A 427 29.50 10.79 13.36
N CYS A 428 30.70 10.36 12.99
CA CYS A 428 31.87 10.34 13.88
C CYS A 428 32.92 11.35 13.41
N ASP A 429 33.57 12.00 14.38
CA ASP A 429 34.74 12.84 14.11
C ASP A 429 36.00 11.97 13.96
N THR A 430 36.96 12.46 13.18
CA THR A 430 38.29 11.86 13.02
C THR A 430 39.36 12.53 13.90
N LEU A 431 39.01 13.58 14.64
CA LEU A 431 39.91 14.37 15.48
C LEU A 431 39.92 13.99 16.97
#